data_AF-A0A4Q3TXR5-F1
#
_entry.id   AF-A0A4Q3TXR5-F1
#
_cell.length_a   1.000
_cell.length_b   1.000
_cell.length_c   1.000
_cell.angle_alpha   90.00
_cell.angle_beta   90.00
_cell.angle_gamma   90.00
#
_symmetry.space_group_name_H-M   'P 1'
#
loop_
_entity.id
_entity.type
_entity.pdbx_description
1 polymer ?
#
loop_
_entity_poly.entity_id
_entity_poly.type
_entity_poly.pdbx_seq_one_letter_code
_entity_poly.pdbx_strand_id
1 'polypeptide(L)'
;MGNQEFVQGCGYCGKQIAKCDPGDLVVGRYGDCTGEVDNGCFPTDPPQNDIACGFCGTQNRTCNNSCRWVTTSCTGEQPLTAVRCVAGSTRNTNEGCSSPSTGRTHVCQDRSAGDQRCTWTAPPSNQCAALPSFLVAPAALEGTASRYIPLADQVNRLRPNYGCTTSGASLRSAVTEIRNPVASEITVSVYDTAGATDLVMASYTTVPPTPTATSNGCVVFNDTCSAITGANSCLKDLKIPASGRLWIVTSYYDSNDVPKPYDLTVKRTK
;
A
#
# COMPACT_ATOMS: atom_id res chain seq x y z
N MET A 1 -51.76 -9.14 28.36
CA MET A 1 -50.89 -10.25 27.92
C MET A 1 -49.68 -9.60 27.28
N GLY A 2 -48.48 -9.85 27.81
CA GLY A 2 -47.27 -9.12 27.39
C GLY A 2 -46.85 -9.50 25.97
N ASN A 3 -46.44 -8.51 25.16
CA ASN A 3 -45.81 -8.73 23.86
C ASN A 3 -44.56 -9.60 24.06
N GLN A 4 -44.63 -10.87 23.67
CA GLN A 4 -43.51 -11.78 23.78
C GLN A 4 -42.53 -11.49 22.63
N GLU A 5 -41.29 -11.16 22.99
CA GLU A 5 -40.21 -10.92 22.04
C GLU A 5 -39.36 -12.18 21.89
N PHE A 6 -39.06 -12.53 20.64
CA PHE A 6 -38.16 -13.61 20.28
C PHE A 6 -36.86 -13.00 19.78
N VAL A 7 -35.74 -13.43 20.34
CA VAL A 7 -34.42 -12.91 20.01
C VAL A 7 -33.58 -14.03 19.43
N GLN A 8 -32.96 -13.80 18.28
CA GLN A 8 -31.97 -14.71 17.71
C GLN A 8 -30.72 -13.96 17.27
N GLY A 9 -29.61 -14.69 17.16
CA GLY A 9 -28.35 -14.15 16.66
C GLY A 9 -28.41 -13.81 15.16
N CYS A 10 -27.57 -12.87 14.75
CA CYS A 10 -27.31 -12.53 13.35
C CYS A 10 -25.89 -11.95 13.21
N GLY A 11 -25.22 -12.17 12.08
CA GLY A 11 -23.83 -11.74 11.87
C GLY A 11 -22.88 -12.32 12.94
N TYR A 12 -21.79 -11.59 13.26
CA TYR A 12 -20.80 -12.03 14.25
C TYR A 12 -21.30 -11.98 15.71
N CYS A 13 -21.82 -10.82 16.13
CA CYS A 13 -22.34 -10.57 17.50
C CYS A 13 -23.73 -9.91 17.51
N GLY A 14 -24.34 -9.78 16.34
CA GLY A 14 -25.59 -9.07 16.20
C GLY A 14 -26.79 -9.86 16.75
N LYS A 15 -27.86 -9.14 17.03
CA LYS A 15 -29.16 -9.69 17.41
C LYS A 15 -30.26 -9.07 16.58
N GLN A 16 -31.23 -9.91 16.25
CA GLN A 16 -32.47 -9.50 15.61
C GLN A 16 -33.64 -9.93 16.50
N ILE A 17 -34.68 -9.10 16.54
CA ILE A 17 -35.85 -9.29 17.40
C ILE A 17 -37.08 -9.47 16.52
N ALA A 18 -37.88 -10.49 16.82
CA ALA A 18 -39.22 -10.69 16.28
C ALA A 18 -40.24 -10.55 17.41
N LYS A 19 -41.44 -10.09 17.09
CA LYS A 19 -42.55 -9.98 18.06
C LYS A 19 -43.60 -11.03 17.77
N CYS A 20 -44.15 -11.62 18.82
CA CYS A 20 -45.35 -12.44 18.72
C CYS A 20 -46.54 -11.55 18.40
N ASP A 21 -47.32 -11.89 17.38
CA ASP A 21 -48.63 -11.28 17.20
C ASP A 21 -49.64 -12.02 18.10
N PRO A 22 -50.18 -11.38 19.15
CA PRO A 22 -51.12 -12.02 20.05
C PRO A 22 -52.47 -12.36 19.39
N GLY A 23 -52.80 -11.78 18.24
CA GLY A 23 -54.03 -12.08 17.49
C GLY A 23 -53.97 -13.40 16.71
N ASP A 24 -52.82 -13.68 16.10
CA ASP A 24 -52.63 -14.80 15.17
C ASP A 24 -51.77 -15.93 15.74
N LEU A 25 -51.23 -15.78 16.96
CA LEU A 25 -50.34 -16.74 17.63
C LEU A 25 -49.12 -17.14 16.78
N VAL A 26 -48.68 -16.25 15.87
CA VAL A 26 -47.52 -16.44 15.01
C VAL A 26 -46.41 -15.46 15.36
N VAL A 27 -45.17 -15.93 15.22
CA VAL A 27 -43.98 -15.08 15.36
C VAL A 27 -43.79 -14.30 14.05
N GLY A 28 -43.78 -12.97 14.14
CA GLY A 28 -43.53 -12.09 13.00
C GLY A 28 -42.11 -12.26 12.43
N ARG A 29 -41.82 -11.55 11.34
CA ARG A 29 -40.45 -11.52 10.80
C ARG A 29 -39.49 -10.86 11.79
N TYR A 30 -38.26 -11.38 11.85
CA TYR A 30 -37.18 -10.71 12.56
C TYR A 30 -36.82 -9.40 11.86
N GLY A 31 -36.63 -8.35 12.66
CA GLY A 31 -36.17 -7.04 12.17
C GLY A 31 -34.69 -7.02 11.79
N ASP A 32 -34.14 -5.83 11.56
CA ASP A 32 -32.74 -5.65 11.19
C ASP A 32 -31.77 -6.20 12.24
N CYS A 33 -30.60 -6.63 11.76
CA CYS A 33 -29.53 -7.07 12.64
C CYS A 33 -28.91 -5.86 13.36
N THR A 34 -29.03 -5.83 14.68
CA THR A 34 -28.47 -4.75 15.51
C THR A 34 -27.25 -5.25 16.28
N GLY A 35 -26.23 -4.40 16.45
CA GLY A 35 -25.01 -4.76 17.18
C GLY A 35 -24.01 -5.62 16.40
N GLU A 36 -24.10 -5.62 15.07
CA GLU A 36 -23.11 -6.26 14.21
C GLU A 36 -21.75 -5.52 14.27
N VAL A 37 -20.66 -6.28 14.08
CA VAL A 37 -19.30 -5.75 14.04
C VAL A 37 -18.73 -5.99 12.65
N ASP A 38 -18.45 -4.90 11.93
CA ASP A 38 -17.79 -4.96 10.61
C ASP A 38 -16.43 -5.65 10.71
N ASN A 39 -16.19 -6.64 9.84
CA ASN A 39 -15.00 -7.50 9.85
C ASN A 39 -14.75 -8.15 11.23
N GLY A 40 -15.83 -8.46 11.96
CA GLY A 40 -15.79 -9.13 13.24
C GLY A 40 -15.30 -10.58 13.15
N CYS A 41 -15.38 -11.27 14.28
CA CYS A 41 -15.07 -12.68 14.40
C CYS A 41 -16.05 -13.33 15.37
N PHE A 42 -16.22 -14.64 15.28
CA PHE A 42 -16.98 -15.38 16.29
C PHE A 42 -16.07 -15.67 17.49
N PRO A 43 -16.55 -15.56 18.75
CA PRO A 43 -15.75 -15.91 19.92
C PRO A 43 -15.25 -17.36 19.92
N THR A 44 -15.92 -18.22 19.16
CA THR A 44 -15.54 -19.62 18.93
C THR A 44 -14.53 -19.81 17.80
N ASP A 45 -14.17 -18.76 17.07
CA ASP A 45 -13.18 -18.86 16.01
C ASP A 45 -11.83 -19.28 16.61
N PRO A 46 -11.10 -20.20 15.95
CA PRO A 46 -9.81 -20.64 16.45
C PRO A 46 -8.83 -19.45 16.49
N PRO A 47 -7.93 -19.40 17.49
CA PRO A 47 -6.84 -18.44 17.54
C PRO A 47 -6.05 -18.46 16.23
N GLN A 48 -5.79 -17.28 15.68
CA GLN A 48 -4.91 -17.15 14.53
C GLN A 48 -3.51 -16.84 15.04
N ASN A 49 -2.61 -17.80 14.85
CA ASN A 49 -1.23 -17.71 15.30
C ASN A 49 -0.31 -17.32 14.15
N ASP A 50 0.87 -16.80 14.49
CA ASP A 50 1.94 -16.48 13.53
C ASP A 50 1.53 -15.47 12.44
N ILE A 51 0.64 -14.52 12.76
CA ILE A 51 0.30 -13.43 11.84
C ILE A 51 1.49 -12.48 11.75
N ALA A 52 1.94 -12.20 10.53
CA ALA A 52 3.03 -11.27 10.30
C ALA A 52 2.71 -9.86 10.86
N CYS A 53 3.69 -9.28 11.55
CA CYS A 53 3.64 -7.90 12.05
C CYS A 53 5.06 -7.31 12.10
N GLY A 54 5.15 -5.97 12.16
CA GLY A 54 6.41 -5.26 12.38
C GLY A 54 7.55 -5.68 11.43
N PHE A 55 8.78 -5.66 11.96
CA PHE A 55 9.98 -6.12 11.24
C PHE A 55 10.21 -7.62 11.43
N CYS A 56 9.39 -8.41 10.73
CA CYS A 56 9.47 -9.88 10.74
C CYS A 56 9.14 -10.51 12.09
N GLY A 57 8.33 -9.81 12.88
CA GLY A 57 7.72 -10.41 14.05
C GLY A 57 6.43 -11.14 13.69
N THR A 58 5.97 -11.92 14.65
CA THR A 58 4.65 -12.53 14.62
C THR A 58 3.83 -12.05 15.80
N GLN A 59 2.54 -11.92 15.55
CA GLN A 59 1.55 -11.71 16.58
C GLN A 59 0.46 -12.76 16.43
N ASN A 60 -0.17 -13.05 17.55
CA ASN A 60 -1.35 -13.91 17.56
C ASN A 60 -2.57 -13.01 17.72
N ARG A 61 -3.70 -13.40 17.16
CA ARG A 61 -4.98 -12.78 17.48
C ARG A 61 -6.02 -13.80 17.88
N THR A 62 -6.80 -13.43 18.88
CA THR A 62 -7.93 -14.20 19.37
C THR A 62 -9.19 -13.36 19.25
N CYS A 63 -10.31 -14.02 19.00
CA CYS A 63 -11.60 -13.33 19.02
C CYS A 63 -12.08 -13.19 20.46
N ASN A 64 -12.44 -11.98 20.89
CA ASN A 64 -13.04 -11.77 22.20
C ASN A 64 -14.58 -11.90 22.16
N ASN A 65 -15.21 -11.89 23.33
CA ASN A 65 -16.67 -11.98 23.47
C ASN A 65 -17.43 -10.78 22.89
N SER A 66 -16.73 -9.72 22.47
CA SER A 66 -17.29 -8.58 21.75
C SER A 66 -17.15 -8.72 20.22
N CYS A 67 -16.83 -9.92 19.74
CA CYS A 67 -16.62 -10.25 18.32
C CYS A 67 -15.56 -9.39 17.63
N ARG A 68 -14.53 -8.99 18.38
CA ARG A 68 -13.38 -8.24 17.86
C ARG A 68 -12.13 -9.07 18.01
N TRP A 69 -11.28 -9.02 16.99
CA TRP A 69 -9.93 -9.54 17.06
C TRP A 69 -9.11 -8.73 18.06
N VAL A 70 -8.55 -9.41 19.05
CA VAL A 70 -7.56 -8.86 19.97
C VAL A 70 -6.21 -9.43 19.56
N THR A 71 -5.29 -8.55 19.18
CA THR A 71 -3.93 -8.91 18.74
C THR A 71 -2.95 -8.79 19.91
N THR A 72 -2.03 -9.74 20.05
CA THR A 72 -0.88 -9.59 20.93
C THR A 72 0.11 -8.56 20.37
N SER A 73 1.02 -8.07 21.21
CA SER A 73 2.18 -7.34 20.72
C SER A 73 2.96 -8.18 19.71
N CYS A 74 3.63 -7.51 18.78
CA CYS A 74 4.49 -8.17 17.82
C CYS A 74 5.72 -8.75 18.53
N THR A 75 6.03 -10.02 18.29
CA THR A 75 7.12 -10.76 18.93
C THR A 75 8.10 -11.30 17.89
N GLY A 76 9.37 -11.46 18.24
CA GLY A 76 10.38 -11.95 17.30
C GLY A 76 10.80 -10.92 16.24
N GLU A 77 10.41 -9.66 16.41
CA GLU A 77 10.89 -8.54 15.62
C GLU A 77 12.43 -8.51 15.64
N GLN A 78 13.03 -8.39 14.47
CA GLN A 78 14.49 -8.35 14.33
C GLN A 78 14.98 -6.90 14.29
N PRO A 79 16.19 -6.61 14.83
CA PRO A 79 16.75 -5.26 14.79
C PRO A 79 16.92 -4.74 13.35
N LEU A 80 16.65 -3.45 13.16
CA LEU A 80 16.77 -2.73 11.89
C LEU A 80 18.21 -2.80 11.34
N THR A 81 18.45 -3.64 10.34
CA THR A 81 19.68 -3.61 9.53
C THR A 81 19.34 -3.51 8.05
N ALA A 82 20.23 -2.92 7.24
CA ALA A 82 20.03 -2.56 5.84
C ALA A 82 19.72 -3.72 4.86
N VAL A 83 19.74 -4.96 5.33
CA VAL A 83 19.51 -6.17 4.52
C VAL A 83 18.10 -6.75 4.73
N ARG A 84 17.30 -6.20 5.66
CA ARG A 84 15.98 -6.74 6.02
C ARG A 84 14.83 -6.06 5.27
N CYS A 85 13.84 -6.84 4.84
CA CYS A 85 12.62 -6.39 4.15
C CYS A 85 11.36 -7.07 4.75
N VAL A 86 10.18 -6.50 4.57
CA VAL A 86 8.91 -7.14 4.98
C VAL A 86 8.56 -8.24 3.98
N ALA A 87 8.14 -9.42 4.43
CA ALA A 87 7.81 -10.55 3.57
C ALA A 87 6.82 -10.14 2.44
N GLY A 88 7.11 -10.58 1.21
CA GLY A 88 6.34 -10.20 0.02
C GLY A 88 6.63 -8.78 -0.51
N SER A 89 7.49 -8.00 0.15
CA SER A 89 8.02 -6.76 -0.43
C SER A 89 8.81 -7.05 -1.70
N THR A 90 8.78 -6.13 -2.64
CA THR A 90 9.52 -6.25 -3.90
C THR A 90 10.40 -5.03 -4.14
N ARG A 91 11.60 -5.20 -4.67
CA ARG A 91 12.39 -4.08 -5.19
C ARG A 91 12.92 -4.40 -6.57
N ASN A 92 12.88 -3.42 -7.44
CA ASN A 92 13.53 -3.50 -8.74
C ASN A 92 14.83 -2.72 -8.68
N THR A 93 15.95 -3.36 -8.99
CA THR A 93 17.27 -2.73 -9.05
C THR A 93 17.87 -2.89 -10.44
N ASN A 94 18.73 -1.97 -10.86
CA ASN A 94 19.55 -2.13 -12.08
C ASN A 94 20.87 -2.88 -11.81
N GLU A 95 21.03 -3.45 -10.61
CA GLU A 95 22.28 -4.06 -10.16
C GLU A 95 22.69 -5.24 -11.05
N GLY A 96 23.91 -5.19 -11.58
CA GLY A 96 24.44 -6.23 -12.46
C GLY A 96 23.80 -6.28 -13.86
N CYS A 97 23.09 -5.21 -14.28
CA CYS A 97 22.54 -5.06 -15.63
C CYS A 97 23.31 -4.00 -16.44
N SER A 98 23.66 -4.33 -17.68
CA SER A 98 24.43 -3.45 -18.58
C SER A 98 23.56 -2.46 -19.37
N SER A 99 22.26 -2.73 -19.52
CA SER A 99 21.33 -1.83 -20.19
C SER A 99 20.63 -0.92 -19.17
N PRO A 100 20.51 0.39 -19.43
CA PRO A 100 19.98 1.36 -18.48
C PRO A 100 18.47 1.21 -18.21
N SER A 101 17.73 0.46 -19.04
CA SER A 101 16.29 0.20 -18.89
C SER A 101 15.97 -1.24 -18.42
N THR A 102 17.00 -2.01 -18.06
CA THR A 102 16.82 -3.36 -17.54
C THR A 102 17.23 -3.46 -16.08
N GLY A 103 16.60 -4.39 -15.38
CA GLY A 103 16.86 -4.62 -13.97
C GLY A 103 16.43 -6.00 -13.53
N ARG A 104 16.58 -6.23 -12.22
CA ARG A 104 16.25 -7.46 -11.53
C ARG A 104 15.18 -7.17 -10.48
N THR A 105 14.18 -8.03 -10.43
CA THR A 105 13.18 -7.99 -9.36
C THR A 105 13.69 -8.87 -8.22
N HIS A 106 13.85 -8.27 -7.04
CA HIS A 106 14.06 -9.00 -5.81
C HIS A 106 12.73 -9.09 -5.06
N VAL A 107 12.45 -10.27 -4.52
CA VAL A 107 11.31 -10.50 -3.65
C VAL A 107 11.84 -10.77 -2.26
N CYS A 108 11.23 -10.17 -1.25
CA CYS A 108 11.58 -10.47 0.12
C CYS A 108 11.07 -11.87 0.47
N GLN A 109 11.99 -12.78 0.84
CA GLN A 109 11.63 -14.16 1.15
C GLN A 109 10.68 -14.25 2.34
N ASP A 110 9.68 -15.11 2.22
CA ASP A 110 8.86 -15.57 3.33
C ASP A 110 9.60 -16.65 4.15
N ARG A 111 8.93 -17.21 5.15
CA ARG A 111 9.46 -18.21 6.09
C ARG A 111 9.77 -19.53 5.36
N SER A 112 10.91 -19.61 4.70
CA SER A 112 11.49 -20.87 4.21
C SER A 112 12.51 -21.43 5.20
N ALA A 113 12.58 -22.76 5.29
CA ALA A 113 13.46 -23.48 6.22
C ALA A 113 14.94 -23.15 5.96
N GLY A 114 15.65 -22.72 7.01
CA GLY A 114 17.07 -22.34 6.98
C GLY A 114 17.29 -20.83 7.01
N ASP A 115 17.02 -20.20 8.17
CA ASP A 115 17.43 -18.87 8.68
C ASP A 115 17.65 -17.65 7.74
N GLN A 116 17.23 -17.68 6.47
CA GLN A 116 17.28 -16.58 5.50
C GLN A 116 15.97 -15.78 5.50
N ARG A 117 15.40 -15.56 6.69
CA ARG A 117 14.15 -14.79 6.84
C ARG A 117 14.38 -13.34 6.48
N CYS A 118 13.44 -12.78 5.72
CA CYS A 118 13.39 -11.35 5.42
C CYS A 118 14.66 -10.81 4.76
N THR A 119 15.36 -11.64 4.00
CA THR A 119 16.41 -11.22 3.09
C THR A 119 15.86 -11.16 1.67
N TRP A 120 16.37 -10.22 0.89
CA TRP A 120 16.09 -10.16 -0.54
C TRP A 120 16.55 -11.45 -1.21
N THR A 121 15.69 -12.09 -2.00
CA THR A 121 16.12 -13.20 -2.84
C THR A 121 17.30 -12.79 -3.71
N ALA A 122 18.24 -13.73 -3.91
CA ALA A 122 19.16 -13.63 -5.04
C ALA A 122 18.31 -13.68 -6.32
N PRO A 123 18.38 -12.66 -7.18
CA PRO A 123 17.63 -12.66 -8.42
C PRO A 123 18.20 -13.76 -9.34
N PRO A 124 17.38 -14.41 -10.20
CA PRO A 124 17.87 -15.40 -11.15
C PRO A 124 19.11 -14.86 -11.90
N SER A 125 20.19 -15.63 -11.94
CA SER A 125 21.55 -15.16 -12.30
C SER A 125 21.66 -14.58 -13.72
N ASN A 126 20.65 -14.78 -14.57
CA ASN A 126 20.63 -14.56 -16.01
C ASN A 126 19.41 -13.75 -16.53
N GLN A 127 18.74 -12.95 -15.71
CA GLN A 127 17.58 -12.16 -16.15
C GLN A 127 17.69 -10.67 -15.80
N CYS A 128 18.42 -9.92 -16.60
CA CYS A 128 18.15 -8.50 -16.76
C CYS A 128 16.98 -8.35 -17.71
N ALA A 129 15.81 -8.02 -17.18
CA ALA A 129 14.58 -7.84 -17.94
C ALA A 129 14.19 -6.36 -18.00
N ALA A 130 13.34 -6.00 -18.97
CA ALA A 130 12.74 -4.66 -19.00
C ALA A 130 12.00 -4.40 -17.68
N LEU A 131 12.28 -3.26 -17.05
CA LEU A 131 11.59 -2.87 -15.83
C LEU A 131 10.11 -2.56 -16.15
N PRO A 132 9.15 -3.05 -15.35
CA PRO A 132 7.75 -2.72 -15.56
C PRO A 132 7.55 -1.21 -15.40
N SER A 133 6.61 -0.60 -16.13
CA SER A 133 6.19 0.81 -15.97
C SER A 133 5.20 1.02 -14.80
N PHE A 134 4.88 -0.06 -14.10
CA PHE A 134 3.96 -0.08 -12.97
C PHE A 134 4.63 -0.66 -11.73
N LEU A 135 3.98 -0.44 -10.59
CA LEU A 135 4.37 -0.89 -9.27
C LEU A 135 3.15 -1.52 -8.61
N VAL A 136 3.29 -2.75 -8.10
CA VAL A 136 2.20 -3.41 -7.37
C VAL A 136 2.37 -3.09 -5.90
N ALA A 137 1.37 -2.46 -5.28
CA ALA A 137 1.40 -2.17 -3.86
C ALA A 137 1.51 -3.48 -3.05
N PRO A 138 2.24 -3.49 -1.93
CA PRO A 138 2.42 -4.71 -1.16
C PRO A 138 1.11 -5.17 -0.53
N ALA A 139 0.86 -6.48 -0.56
CA ALA A 139 -0.32 -7.07 0.06
C ALA A 139 -0.24 -7.06 1.60
N ALA A 140 0.96 -7.13 2.17
CA ALA A 140 1.16 -7.05 3.62
C ALA A 140 1.12 -5.59 4.11
N LEU A 141 0.53 -5.37 5.29
CA LEU A 141 0.64 -4.09 6.00
C LEU A 141 2.12 -3.79 6.28
N GLU A 142 2.49 -2.52 6.21
CA GLU A 142 3.87 -2.02 6.34
C GLU A 142 4.86 -2.52 5.29
N GLY A 143 4.42 -3.40 4.38
CA GLY A 143 5.22 -3.84 3.26
C GLY A 143 5.60 -2.68 2.35
N THR A 144 6.69 -2.86 1.60
CA THR A 144 7.15 -1.87 0.61
C THR A 144 7.30 -2.51 -0.76
N ALA A 145 7.00 -1.75 -1.81
CA ALA A 145 7.40 -2.10 -3.16
C ALA A 145 8.11 -0.90 -3.80
N SER A 146 9.26 -1.15 -4.43
CA SER A 146 10.10 -0.10 -5.01
C SER A 146 10.39 -0.36 -6.48
N ARG A 147 10.40 0.72 -7.26
CA ARG A 147 10.71 0.72 -8.68
C ARG A 147 11.82 1.72 -8.96
N TYR A 148 12.93 1.22 -9.52
CA TYR A 148 13.94 2.06 -10.16
C TYR A 148 13.38 2.74 -11.41
N ILE A 149 13.53 4.07 -11.48
CA ILE A 149 13.11 4.89 -12.60
C ILE A 149 14.35 5.38 -13.35
N PRO A 150 14.69 4.76 -14.50
CA PRO A 150 15.85 5.17 -15.29
C PRO A 150 15.60 6.49 -16.04
N LEU A 151 16.67 7.15 -16.48
CA LEU A 151 16.60 8.37 -17.28
C LEU A 151 15.81 8.20 -18.60
N ALA A 152 15.83 6.99 -19.16
CA ALA A 152 15.12 6.65 -20.39
C ALA A 152 13.59 6.70 -20.22
N ASP A 153 13.08 6.47 -19.01
CA ASP A 153 11.66 6.54 -18.69
C ASP A 153 11.20 7.97 -18.37
N GLN A 154 12.15 8.89 -18.22
CA GLN A 154 11.88 10.28 -17.91
C GLN A 154 11.78 11.09 -19.21
N VAL A 155 10.62 11.67 -19.45
CA VAL A 155 10.36 12.51 -20.62
C VAL A 155 10.44 13.98 -20.27
N ASN A 156 10.94 14.78 -21.20
CA ASN A 156 10.98 16.24 -21.04
C ASN A 156 9.54 16.78 -20.92
N ARG A 157 9.31 17.55 -19.87
CA ARG A 157 8.05 18.25 -19.61
C ARG A 157 8.21 19.72 -19.93
N LEU A 158 7.36 20.22 -20.82
CA LEU A 158 7.09 21.65 -20.89
C LEU A 158 6.33 22.02 -19.62
N ARG A 159 6.91 22.95 -18.85
CA ARG A 159 6.51 23.40 -17.52
C ARG A 159 5.07 23.05 -17.14
N PRO A 160 4.85 22.30 -16.05
CA PRO A 160 3.55 22.35 -15.44
C PRO A 160 3.27 23.78 -14.99
N ASN A 161 2.10 24.28 -15.37
CA ASN A 161 1.58 25.55 -14.86
C ASN A 161 1.08 25.33 -13.41
N TYR A 162 2.00 24.98 -12.52
CA TYR A 162 1.79 25.08 -11.08
C TYR A 162 2.10 26.53 -10.72
N GLY A 163 1.33 27.16 -9.84
CA GLY A 163 1.62 28.51 -9.33
C GLY A 163 2.96 28.65 -8.59
N CYS A 164 3.83 27.63 -8.64
CA CYS A 164 5.21 27.65 -8.23
C CYS A 164 6.07 28.06 -9.44
N THR A 165 6.56 29.30 -9.42
CA THR A 165 7.62 29.77 -10.32
C THR A 165 8.90 28.98 -10.05
N THR A 166 9.09 27.85 -10.74
CA THR A 166 10.41 27.24 -10.85
C THR A 166 11.16 27.99 -11.95
N SER A 167 12.20 28.74 -11.55
CA SER A 167 13.02 29.51 -12.47
C SER A 167 13.83 28.56 -13.36
N GLY A 168 13.50 28.49 -14.65
CA GLY A 168 14.46 28.17 -15.71
C GLY A 168 14.78 26.72 -16.05
N ALA A 169 14.46 25.72 -15.22
CA ALA A 169 14.90 24.33 -15.44
C ALA A 169 13.96 23.49 -16.36
N SER A 170 14.54 22.59 -17.15
CA SER A 170 13.87 21.57 -17.94
C SER A 170 13.38 20.43 -17.03
N LEU A 171 12.13 20.50 -16.61
CA LEU A 171 11.57 19.44 -15.77
C LEU A 171 11.49 18.13 -16.56
N ARG A 172 12.08 17.06 -16.04
CA ARG A 172 11.88 15.71 -16.55
C ARG A 172 10.89 14.96 -15.67
N SER A 173 9.93 14.28 -16.29
CA SER A 173 8.88 13.59 -15.56
C SER A 173 8.77 12.13 -15.96
N ALA A 174 8.41 11.29 -14.99
CA ALA A 174 8.00 9.91 -15.23
C ALA A 174 6.58 9.69 -14.69
N VAL A 175 5.87 8.74 -15.30
CA VAL A 175 4.56 8.29 -14.82
C VAL A 175 4.71 6.85 -14.34
N THR A 176 4.26 6.57 -13.12
CA THR A 176 4.20 5.21 -12.57
C THR A 176 2.78 4.87 -12.20
N GLU A 177 2.25 3.77 -12.74
CA GLU A 177 0.98 3.19 -12.30
C GLU A 177 1.21 2.38 -11.02
N ILE A 178 0.44 2.63 -9.97
CA ILE A 178 0.41 1.84 -8.73
C ILE A 178 -0.88 1.02 -8.71
N ARG A 179 -0.77 -0.30 -8.57
CA ARG A 179 -1.90 -1.23 -8.57
C ARG A 179 -2.14 -1.80 -7.18
N ASN A 180 -3.41 -1.89 -6.78
CA ASN A 180 -3.81 -2.60 -5.57
C ASN A 180 -4.00 -4.10 -5.86
N PRO A 181 -3.21 -5.01 -5.28
CA PRO A 181 -3.37 -6.44 -5.52
C PRO A 181 -4.45 -7.11 -4.65
N VAL A 182 -5.00 -6.43 -3.64
CA VAL A 182 -5.98 -7.01 -2.71
C VAL A 182 -7.41 -6.64 -3.08
N ALA A 183 -8.36 -7.47 -2.63
CA ALA A 183 -9.79 -7.33 -2.91
C ALA A 183 -10.50 -6.25 -2.06
N SER A 184 -9.76 -5.51 -1.23
CA SER A 184 -10.26 -4.42 -0.39
C SER A 184 -9.57 -3.10 -0.76
N GLU A 185 -10.14 -1.95 -0.37
CA GLU A 185 -9.41 -0.68 -0.38
C GLU A 185 -8.14 -0.80 0.48
N ILE A 186 -7.04 -0.19 0.01
CA ILE A 186 -5.81 -0.02 0.77
C ILE A 186 -5.45 1.45 0.89
N THR A 187 -4.70 1.79 1.94
CA THR A 187 -4.07 3.10 2.07
C THR A 187 -2.56 2.95 1.91
N VAL A 188 -1.96 3.83 1.10
CA VAL A 188 -0.53 3.80 0.82
C VAL A 188 0.13 5.16 1.00
N SER A 189 1.43 5.13 1.27
CA SER A 189 2.32 6.28 1.12
C SER A 189 3.30 6.02 -0.01
N VAL A 190 3.59 7.04 -0.81
CA VAL A 190 4.54 6.98 -1.92
C VAL A 190 5.66 7.97 -1.66
N TYR A 191 6.91 7.57 -1.84
CA TYR A 191 8.07 8.40 -1.55
C TYR A 191 9.29 7.96 -2.36
N ASP A 192 10.25 8.88 -2.52
CA ASP A 192 11.57 8.55 -3.06
C ASP A 192 12.51 8.12 -1.92
N THR A 193 13.31 7.09 -2.20
CA THR A 193 14.27 6.48 -1.26
C THR A 193 15.74 6.74 -1.60
N ALA A 194 16.03 7.31 -2.77
CA ALA A 194 17.41 7.47 -3.25
C ALA A 194 17.87 8.93 -3.23
N GLY A 195 18.68 9.27 -2.22
CA GLY A 195 19.67 10.37 -2.18
C GLY A 195 19.39 11.66 -2.96
N ALA A 196 19.18 12.76 -2.22
CA ALA A 196 19.32 14.17 -2.68
C ALA A 196 18.75 14.53 -4.06
N THR A 197 17.66 13.88 -4.46
CA THR A 197 16.93 14.19 -5.68
C THR A 197 15.67 14.94 -5.29
N ASP A 198 15.62 16.22 -5.63
CA ASP A 198 14.45 17.05 -5.41
C ASP A 198 13.37 16.68 -6.45
N LEU A 199 12.30 16.07 -5.96
CA LEU A 199 11.19 15.59 -6.77
C LEU A 199 9.91 16.32 -6.39
N VAL A 200 9.10 16.61 -7.39
CA VAL A 200 7.71 17.00 -7.20
C VAL A 200 6.83 15.80 -7.54
N MET A 201 5.95 15.42 -6.62
CA MET A 201 5.04 14.29 -6.81
C MET A 201 3.59 14.75 -6.90
N ALA A 202 2.82 14.13 -7.80
CA ALA A 202 1.39 14.34 -7.96
C ALA A 202 0.67 13.00 -8.18
N SER A 203 -0.49 12.80 -7.55
CA SER A 203 -1.33 11.61 -7.73
C SER A 203 -2.58 11.89 -8.57
N TYR A 204 -3.00 10.89 -9.35
CA TYR A 204 -4.17 10.93 -10.23
C TYR A 204 -4.95 9.61 -10.13
N THR A 205 -6.28 9.67 -10.18
CA THR A 205 -7.19 8.51 -10.19
C THR A 205 -7.59 8.05 -11.59
N THR A 206 -7.10 8.74 -12.62
CA THR A 206 -7.20 8.35 -14.03
C THR A 206 -5.84 8.46 -14.68
N VAL A 207 -5.62 7.74 -15.79
CA VAL A 207 -4.38 7.87 -16.57
C VAL A 207 -4.18 9.35 -16.91
N PRO A 208 -3.06 9.98 -16.49
CA PRO A 208 -2.80 11.36 -16.88
C PRO A 208 -2.66 11.42 -18.42
N PRO A 209 -3.37 12.33 -19.12
CA PRO A 209 -3.49 12.32 -20.59
C PRO A 209 -2.16 12.35 -21.35
N THR A 210 -1.09 12.74 -20.68
CA THR A 210 0.32 12.71 -21.05
C THR A 210 1.05 13.42 -19.91
N PRO A 211 2.38 13.26 -19.74
CA PRO A 211 3.14 14.12 -18.84
C PRO A 211 3.08 15.62 -19.21
N THR A 212 2.40 16.00 -20.30
CA THR A 212 2.06 17.38 -20.69
C THR A 212 0.67 17.84 -20.25
N ALA A 213 -0.14 17.00 -19.60
CA ALA A 213 -1.44 17.41 -19.09
C ALA A 213 -1.28 18.45 -17.96
N THR A 214 -1.96 19.57 -18.11
CA THR A 214 -2.18 20.57 -17.05
C THR A 214 -2.80 19.89 -15.82
N SER A 215 -2.52 20.43 -14.63
CA SER A 215 -2.89 19.92 -13.29
C SER A 215 -4.38 19.66 -13.01
N ASN A 216 -5.25 19.78 -14.01
CA ASN A 216 -6.66 19.45 -13.93
C ASN A 216 -6.81 17.95 -13.64
N GLY A 217 -7.17 17.61 -12.38
CA GLY A 217 -7.38 16.24 -11.93
C GLY A 217 -6.32 15.67 -10.97
N CYS A 218 -5.35 16.49 -10.54
CA CYS A 218 -4.45 16.10 -9.44
C CYS A 218 -5.21 15.97 -8.12
N VAL A 219 -4.99 14.88 -7.39
CA VAL A 219 -5.67 14.60 -6.10
C VAL A 219 -4.81 15.04 -4.92
N VAL A 220 -3.49 14.78 -4.96
CA VAL A 220 -2.54 15.17 -3.91
C VAL A 220 -1.22 15.59 -4.54
N PHE A 221 -0.60 16.64 -4.00
CA PHE A 221 0.67 17.21 -4.46
C PHE A 221 1.61 17.42 -3.27
N ASN A 222 2.90 17.10 -3.43
CA ASN A 222 3.92 17.42 -2.43
C ASN A 222 5.34 17.44 -3.03
N ASP A 223 6.18 18.33 -2.51
CA ASP A 223 7.59 18.50 -2.86
C ASP A 223 8.56 18.19 -1.71
N THR A 224 8.04 18.07 -0.47
CA THR A 224 8.84 17.90 0.74
C THR A 224 8.29 16.81 1.63
N CYS A 225 9.18 16.02 2.26
CA CYS A 225 8.76 14.96 3.17
C CYS A 225 9.41 15.10 4.56
N SER A 226 8.69 15.73 5.49
CA SER A 226 9.12 15.82 6.90
C SER A 226 8.78 14.60 7.74
N ALA A 227 7.90 13.74 7.25
CA ALA A 227 7.26 12.70 8.05
C ALA A 227 7.57 11.26 7.57
N ILE A 228 8.55 11.08 6.69
CA ILE A 228 9.17 9.79 6.37
C ILE A 228 10.69 10.01 6.43
N THR A 229 11.35 9.37 7.39
CA THR A 229 12.80 9.54 7.60
C THR A 229 13.58 9.11 6.35
N GLY A 230 14.39 10.02 5.82
CA GLY A 230 15.24 9.75 4.64
C GLY A 230 14.56 9.91 3.28
N ALA A 231 13.30 10.35 3.23
CA ALA A 231 12.64 10.71 1.98
C ALA A 231 12.71 12.23 1.74
N ASN A 232 12.99 12.66 0.51
CA ASN A 232 12.97 14.08 0.16
C ASN A 232 11.55 14.57 -0.18
N SER A 233 10.75 13.72 -0.84
CA SER A 233 9.42 14.06 -1.33
C SER A 233 8.48 12.86 -1.18
N CYS A 234 7.23 13.10 -0.75
CA CYS A 234 6.28 12.02 -0.50
C CYS A 234 4.81 12.41 -0.60
N LEU A 235 3.96 11.47 -0.99
CA LEU A 235 2.52 11.55 -0.90
C LEU A 235 2.03 10.55 0.16
N LYS A 236 1.07 10.96 0.99
CA LYS A 236 0.58 10.17 2.12
C LYS A 236 -0.90 9.90 2.02
N ASP A 237 -1.32 8.85 2.73
CA ASP A 237 -2.72 8.47 2.92
C ASP A 237 -3.52 8.36 1.61
N LEU A 238 -2.83 7.90 0.55
CA LEU A 238 -3.42 7.69 -0.75
C LEU A 238 -4.27 6.43 -0.73
N LYS A 239 -5.56 6.56 -1.03
CA LYS A 239 -6.49 5.45 -1.08
C LYS A 239 -6.51 4.83 -2.47
N ILE A 240 -6.41 3.51 -2.55
CA ILE A 240 -6.55 2.76 -3.79
C ILE A 240 -7.70 1.76 -3.60
N PRO A 241 -8.81 1.87 -4.36
CA PRO A 241 -9.94 0.94 -4.28
C PRO A 241 -9.51 -0.52 -4.51
N ALA A 242 -10.37 -1.46 -4.13
CA ALA A 242 -10.18 -2.89 -4.40
C ALA A 242 -9.87 -3.15 -5.88
N SER A 243 -8.76 -3.83 -6.17
CA SER A 243 -8.26 -4.06 -7.54
C SER A 243 -8.14 -2.77 -8.40
N GLY A 244 -8.10 -1.62 -7.73
CA GLY A 244 -7.98 -0.30 -8.32
C GLY A 244 -6.53 0.05 -8.63
N ARG A 245 -6.37 1.27 -9.14
CA ARG A 245 -5.07 1.81 -9.56
C ARG A 245 -5.01 3.31 -9.31
N LEU A 246 -3.79 3.78 -9.13
CA LEU A 246 -3.43 5.18 -8.96
C LEU A 246 -2.27 5.49 -9.90
N TRP A 247 -2.17 6.70 -10.43
CA TRP A 247 -1.03 7.13 -11.23
C TRP A 247 -0.26 8.19 -10.47
N ILE A 248 1.05 7.99 -10.36
CA ILE A 248 1.97 8.96 -9.77
C ILE A 248 2.79 9.58 -10.87
N VAL A 249 2.76 10.91 -10.93
CA VAL A 249 3.66 11.71 -11.76
C VAL A 249 4.74 12.27 -10.86
N THR A 250 5.98 11.89 -11.13
CA THR A 250 7.18 12.42 -10.46
C THR A 250 7.90 13.35 -11.43
N SER A 251 8.25 14.55 -10.99
CA SER A 251 8.95 15.54 -11.80
C SER A 251 10.23 15.96 -11.10
N TYR A 252 11.36 15.75 -11.76
CA TYR A 252 12.67 16.17 -11.28
C TYR A 252 12.81 17.68 -11.41
N TYR A 253 13.29 18.33 -10.36
CA TYR A 253 13.72 19.73 -10.41
C TYR A 253 15.06 19.88 -9.68
N ASP A 254 16.10 20.31 -10.39
CA ASP A 254 17.36 20.74 -9.80
C ASP A 254 17.77 22.04 -10.49
N SER A 255 18.32 22.96 -9.70
CA SER A 255 18.99 24.17 -10.14
C SER A 255 20.02 23.97 -11.26
N ASN A 256 20.65 22.78 -11.35
CA ASN A 256 21.66 22.44 -12.35
C ASN A 256 21.10 21.70 -13.57
N ASP A 257 19.81 21.37 -13.58
CA ASP A 257 19.09 20.76 -14.70
C ASP A 257 19.70 19.44 -15.23
N VAL A 258 20.32 18.63 -14.34
CA VAL A 258 20.87 17.31 -14.71
C VAL A 258 19.99 16.20 -14.11
N PRO A 259 19.04 15.64 -14.88
CA PRO A 259 18.16 14.58 -14.40
C PRO A 259 18.97 13.39 -13.88
N LYS A 260 18.53 12.83 -12.76
CA LYS A 260 19.11 11.63 -12.16
C LYS A 260 18.07 10.51 -12.12
N PRO A 261 18.48 9.24 -12.22
CA PRO A 261 17.60 8.13 -11.89
C PRO A 261 17.30 8.12 -10.39
N TYR A 262 16.17 7.55 -10.00
CA TYR A 262 15.71 7.51 -8.60
C TYR A 262 14.83 6.28 -8.36
N ASP A 263 14.54 5.99 -7.09
CA ASP A 263 13.73 4.84 -6.68
C ASP A 263 12.39 5.33 -6.11
N LEU A 264 11.31 5.04 -6.83
CA LEU A 264 9.97 5.31 -6.32
C LEU A 264 9.50 4.14 -5.47
N THR A 265 9.20 4.40 -4.21
CA THR A 265 8.75 3.40 -3.23
C THR A 265 7.30 3.66 -2.84
N VAL A 266 6.48 2.61 -2.82
CA VAL A 266 5.18 2.60 -2.17
C VAL A 266 5.25 1.77 -0.89
N LYS A 267 4.60 2.25 0.17
CA LYS A 267 4.41 1.52 1.42
C LYS A 267 2.92 1.41 1.71
N ARG A 268 2.44 0.21 2.04
CA ARG A 268 1.06 0.03 2.51
C ARG A 268 0.97 0.42 3.99
N THR A 269 0.07 1.32 4.34
CA THR A 269 -0.14 1.80 5.71
C THR A 269 -1.48 1.33 6.31
N LYS A 270 -2.48 1.01 5.47
CA LYS A 270 -3.75 0.36 5.88
C LYS A 270 -4.25 -0.59 4.79
#